data_AF-A0A1K1QYZ6-F1
#
_entry.id   AF-A0A1K1QYZ6-F1
#
_cell.length_a   1.000
_cell.length_b   1.000
_cell.length_c   1.000
_cell.angle_alpha   90.00
_cell.angle_beta   90.00
_cell.angle_gamma   90.00
#
_symmetry.space_group_name_H-M   'P 1'
#
loop_
_entity.id
_entity.type
_entity.pdbx_description
1 polymer ?
#
loop_
_entity_poly.entity_id
_entity_poly.type
_entity_poly.pdbx_seq_one_letter_code
_entity_poly.pdbx_strand_id
1 'polypeptide(L)' 'MTVRSHRTDVVQEVGVWLAGEFAGRLPAAEIDRVVKLTRLDLEGSIAPEELGEMLHRLGRARLQRLAQTAPIRIPQAR' A
#
# COMPACT_ATOMS: atom_id res chain seq x y z
N MET A 1 -8.29 21.34 -11.01
CA MET A 1 -7.84 19.97 -10.68
C MET A 1 -9.05 19.17 -10.22
N THR A 2 -9.28 17.95 -10.72
CA THR A 2 -10.44 17.13 -10.36
C THR A 2 -10.08 16.17 -9.21
N VAL A 3 -11.04 15.83 -8.34
CA VAL A 3 -10.84 14.95 -7.17
C VAL A 3 -10.25 13.58 -7.55
N ARG A 4 -10.53 13.08 -8.76
CA ARG A 4 -9.96 11.81 -9.25
C ARG A 4 -8.44 11.87 -9.47
N SER A 5 -7.91 13.00 -9.95
CA SER A 5 -6.46 13.17 -10.08
C SER A 5 -5.80 13.19 -8.70
N HIS A 6 -6.34 13.98 -7.77
CA HIS A 6 -5.82 14.05 -6.40
C HIS A 6 -5.79 12.69 -5.69
N ARG A 7 -6.85 11.88 -5.85
CA ARG A 7 -6.90 10.51 -5.29
C ARG A 7 -5.85 9.58 -5.90
N THR A 8 -5.55 9.74 -7.19
CA THR A 8 -4.53 8.92 -7.87
C THR A 8 -3.14 9.28 -7.35
N ASP A 9 -2.87 10.57 -7.16
CA ASP A 9 -1.60 11.08 -6.64
C ASP A 9 -1.35 10.57 -5.21
N VAL A 10 -2.37 10.65 -4.34
CA VAL A 10 -2.32 10.13 -2.96
C VAL A 10 -2.03 8.62 -2.91
N VAL A 11 -2.62 7.84 -3.82
CA VAL A 11 -2.40 6.39 -3.86
C VAL A 11 -0.98 6.06 -4.28
N GLN A 12 -0.44 6.78 -5.27
CA GLN A 12 0.95 6.61 -5.71
C GLN A 12 1.93 6.98 -4.60
N GLU A 13 1.71 8.12 -3.94
CA GLU A 13 2.55 8.59 -2.85
C GLU A 13 2.60 7.56 -1.71
N VAL A 14 1.44 7.13 -1.20
CA VAL A 14 1.36 6.12 -0.14
C VAL A 14 1.99 4.80 -0.60
N GLY A 15 1.82 4.42 -1.87
CA GLY A 15 2.45 3.25 -2.46
C GLY A 15 3.98 3.29 -2.40
N VAL A 16 4.59 4.43 -2.72
CA VAL A 16 6.05 4.63 -2.64
C VAL A 16 6.54 4.51 -1.19
N TRP A 17 5.85 5.14 -0.24
CA TRP A 17 6.21 5.07 1.19
C TRP A 17 6.17 3.63 1.71
N LEU A 18 5.10 2.89 1.42
CA LEU A 18 4.96 1.49 1.85
C LEU A 18 5.96 0.57 1.13
N ALA A 19 6.27 0.85 -0.15
CA ALA A 19 7.30 0.11 -0.86
C ALA A 19 8.69 0.26 -0.19
N GLY A 20 9.00 1.46 0.30
CA GLY A 20 10.21 1.70 1.09
C GLY A 20 10.21 0.97 2.44
N GLU A 21 9.11 1.04 3.20
CA GLU A 21 9.01 0.42 4.53
C GLU A 21 9.14 -1.12 4.47
N PHE A 22 8.57 -1.75 3.44
CA PHE A 22 8.54 -3.21 3.30
C PHE A 22 9.57 -3.76 2.30
N ALA A 23 10.49 -2.92 1.83
CA ALA A 23 11.57 -3.34 0.93
C ALA A 23 12.35 -4.52 1.53
N GLY A 24 12.61 -5.54 0.71
CA GLY A 24 13.33 -6.75 1.13
C GLY A 24 12.53 -7.73 2.00
N ARG A 25 11.34 -7.35 2.49
CA ARG A 25 10.43 -8.23 3.24
C ARG A 25 9.30 -8.76 2.36
N LEU A 26 8.79 -7.93 1.45
CA LEU A 26 7.73 -8.27 0.52
C LEU A 26 8.09 -7.87 -0.92
N PRO A 27 7.63 -8.61 -1.95
CA PRO A 27 7.77 -8.18 -3.34
C PRO A 27 7.00 -6.88 -3.60
N ALA A 28 7.57 -5.98 -4.39
CA ALA A 28 6.93 -4.70 -4.75
C ALA A 28 5.53 -4.89 -5.39
N ALA A 29 5.35 -5.94 -6.19
CA ALA A 29 4.06 -6.28 -6.79
C ALA A 29 2.99 -6.65 -5.74
N GLU A 30 3.41 -7.31 -4.64
CA GLU A 30 2.50 -7.64 -3.54
C GLU A 30 2.10 -6.38 -2.76
N ILE A 31 3.05 -5.46 -2.57
CA ILE A 31 2.81 -4.16 -1.93
C ILE A 31 1.81 -3.33 -2.75
N ASP A 32 2.04 -3.19 -4.06
CA ASP A 32 1.14 -2.48 -4.97
C ASP A 32 -0.27 -3.08 -4.99
N ARG A 33 -0.37 -4.42 -4.99
CA ARG A 33 -1.65 -5.13 -4.91
C ARG A 33 -2.42 -4.76 -3.64
N VAL A 34 -1.77 -4.79 -2.47
CA VAL A 34 -2.40 -4.47 -1.19
C VAL A 34 -2.84 -3.01 -1.15
N VAL A 35 -2.04 -2.08 -1.67
CA VAL A 35 -2.40 -0.65 -1.73
C VAL A 35 -3.63 -0.44 -2.61
N LYS A 36 -3.69 -1.05 -3.79
CA LYS A 36 -4.86 -0.96 -4.69
C LYS A 36 -6.13 -1.55 -4.08
N LEU A 37 -6.03 -2.70 -3.42
CA LEU A 37 -7.16 -3.32 -2.72
C LEU A 37 -7.63 -2.45 -1.56
N THR A 38 -6.70 -1.89 -0.78
CA THR A 38 -7.04 -0.99 0.33
C THR A 38 -7.71 0.29 -0.16
N ARG A 39 -7.26 0.86 -1.28
CA ARG A 39 -7.95 2.00 -1.90
C ARG A 39 -9.38 1.65 -2.31
N LEU A 40 -9.60 0.48 -2.91
CA LEU A 40 -10.93 0.02 -3.30
C LEU A 40 -11.87 -0.12 -2.10
N ASP A 41 -11.38 -0.68 -0.99
CA ASP A 41 -12.17 -0.81 0.24
C ASP A 41 -12.58 0.55 0.83
N LEU A 42 -11.76 1.58 0.63
CA LEU A 42 -12.00 2.94 1.11
C LEU A 42 -12.82 3.79 0.14
N GLU A 43 -13.04 3.30 -1.08
CA GLU A 43 -13.77 4.03 -2.11
C GLU A 43 -15.21 4.26 -1.68
N GLY A 44 -15.63 5.53 -1.63
CA GLY A 44 -16.98 5.91 -1.22
C GLY A 44 -17.25 5.90 0.30
N SER A 45 -16.31 5.39 1.10
CA SER A 45 -16.46 5.27 2.57
C SER A 45 -15.70 6.35 3.35
N ILE A 46 -14.78 7.06 2.71
CA ILE A 46 -13.85 8.00 3.35
C ILE A 46 -13.84 9.35 2.62
N ALA A 47 -13.73 10.43 3.39
CA ALA A 47 -13.54 11.78 2.85
C ALA A 47 -12.23 11.85 2.04
N PRO A 48 -12.19 12.57 0.90
CA PRO A 48 -10.97 12.68 0.08
C PRO A 48 -9.72 13.08 0.86
N GLU A 49 -9.87 13.95 1.86
CA GLU A 49 -8.79 14.50 2.69
C GLU A 49 -8.22 13.47 3.67
N GLU A 50 -9.02 12.50 4.10
CA GLU A 50 -8.62 11.43 5.03
C GLU A 50 -8.09 10.19 4.30
N LEU A 51 -8.25 10.14 2.97
CA LEU A 51 -7.93 8.95 2.17
C LEU A 51 -6.46 8.55 2.32
N GLY A 52 -5.53 9.52 2.30
CA GLY A 52 -4.10 9.23 2.40
C GLY A 52 -3.71 8.59 3.72
N GLU A 53 -4.18 9.17 4.84
CA GLU A 53 -3.92 8.65 6.18
C GLU A 53 -4.52 7.25 6.37
N MET A 54 -5.77 7.07 5.96
CA MET A 54 -6.47 5.80 6.14
C MET A 54 -5.89 4.71 5.23
N LEU A 55 -5.52 5.04 3.99
CA LEU A 55 -4.85 4.15 3.06
C LEU A 55 -3.49 3.69 3.61
N HIS A 56 -2.71 4.63 4.16
CA HIS A 56 -1.43 4.30 4.79
C HIS A 56 -1.61 3.38 6.00
N ARG A 57 -2.50 3.73 6.95
CA ARG A 57 -2.73 2.93 8.16
C ARG A 57 -3.21 1.51 7.85
N LEU A 58 -4.24 1.36 7.02
CA LEU A 58 -4.81 0.05 6.70
C LEU A 58 -3.88 -0.76 5.80
N GLY A 59 -3.27 -0.13 4.79
CA GLY A 59 -2.29 -0.76 3.91
C GLY A 59 -1.12 -1.32 4.71
N ARG A 60 -0.52 -0.50 5.58
CA ARG A 60 0.57 -0.90 6.48
C ARG A 60 0.18 -2.07 7.38
N ALA A 61 -0.99 -2.02 8.02
CA ALA A 61 -1.46 -3.09 8.89
C ALA A 61 -1.67 -4.43 8.16
N ARG A 62 -2.05 -4.38 6.88
CA ARG A 62 -2.18 -5.57 6.02
C ARG A 62 -0.82 -6.12 5.62
N LEU A 63 0.09 -5.26 5.15
CA LEU A 63 1.46 -5.64 4.80
C LEU A 63 2.24 -6.20 5.99
N GLN A 64 2.07 -5.62 7.17
CA GLN A 64 2.69 -6.09 8.39
C GLN A 64 2.23 -7.51 8.75
N ARG A 65 0.96 -7.85 8.52
CA ARG A 65 0.46 -9.23 8.70
C ARG A 65 1.05 -10.19 7.66
N LEU A 66 1.11 -9.78 6.39
CA LEU A 66 1.72 -10.59 5.32
C LEU A 66 3.21 -10.83 5.56
N ALA A 67 3.95 -9.82 6.03
CA ALA A 67 5.37 -9.94 6.32
C ALA A 67 5.67 -10.83 7.54
N GLN A 68 4.70 -11.07 8.42
CA GLN A 68 4.82 -12.00 9.54
C GLN A 68 4.54 -13.45 9.13
N THR A 69 3.71 -13.65 8.09
CA THR A 69 3.35 -14.98 7.59
C THR A 69 4.20 -15.43 6.41
N ALA A 70 4.90 -14.51 5.74
CA ALA A 70 5.81 -14.83 4.66
C ALA A 70 7.05 -15.57 5.19
N PRO A 71 7.36 -16.78 4.70
CA PRO A 71 8.65 -17.39 4.99
C PRO A 71 9.75 -16.48 4.40
N ILE A 72 10.81 -16.26 5.17
CA ILE A 72 11.98 -15.45 4.78
C ILE A 72 12.48 -15.97 3.42
N ARG A 73 12.17 -15.26 2.33
CA ARG A 73 12.74 -15.56 1.01
C ARG A 73 14.13 -14.98 0.95
N ILE A 74 15.12 -15.81 1.27
CA ILE A 74 16.52 -15.52 0.97
C ILE A 74 16.60 -15.31 -0.55
N PRO A 75 17.11 -14.16 -1.05
CA PRO A 75 17.23 -13.96 -2.49
C PRO A 75 18.23 -14.98 -3.04
N GLN A 76 17.78 -15.90 -3.88
CA GLN A 76 18.69 -16.71 -4.68
C GLN A 76 19.35 -15.77 -5.69
N ALA A 77 20.59 -15.39 -5.42
CA ALA A 77 21.47 -14.82 -6.43
C ALA A 77 21.56 -15.82 -7.59
N ARG A 78 21.24 -15.35 -8.79
CA ARG A 78 21.43 -16.09 -10.03
C ARG A 78 22.76 -15.70 -10.66
#